data_AF-A0A4Y8SAV6-F1
#
_entry.id   AF-A0A4Y8SAV6-F1
#
_cell.length_a   1.000
_cell.length_b   1.000
_cell.length_c   1.000
_cell.angle_alpha   90.00
_cell.angle_beta   90.00
_cell.angle_gamma   90.00
#
_symmetry.space_group_name_H-M   'P 1'
#
loop_
_entity.id
_entity.type
_entity.pdbx_description
1 polymer ?
#
loop_
_entity_poly.entity_id
_entity_poly.type
_entity_poly.pdbx_seq_one_letter_code
_entity_poly.pdbx_strand_id
1 'polypeptide(L)'
;MLHAILAAVLLAAAPLADAAGQQQRPLTPVPGAPGTPTPTPYPQITPSTPPKAGANRPGAPLLPAMPVPGPPKDQPLPGLQPAPPKPAPKAD
;
A
#
# COMPACT_ATOMS: atom_id res chain seq x y z
N MET A 1 -41.17 46.64 56.40
CA MET A 1 -41.23 46.97 54.96
C MET A 1 -39.87 46.82 54.28
N LEU A 2 -38.83 47.56 54.70
CA LEU A 2 -37.48 47.46 54.10
C LEU A 2 -36.91 46.03 54.03
N HIS A 3 -36.98 45.27 55.13
CA HIS A 3 -36.47 43.88 55.17
C HIS A 3 -37.21 42.94 54.22
N ALA A 4 -38.53 43.12 54.05
CA ALA A 4 -39.32 42.31 53.13
C ALA A 4 -38.97 42.62 51.66
N ILE A 5 -38.72 43.90 51.35
CA ILE A 5 -38.28 44.34 50.03
C ILE A 5 -36.88 43.78 49.73
N LEU A 6 -35.95 43.85 50.69
CA LEU A 6 -34.61 43.26 50.53
C LEU A 6 -34.66 41.75 50.31
N ALA A 7 -35.47 41.03 51.09
CA ALA A 7 -35.64 39.59 50.93
C ALA A 7 -36.23 39.24 49.55
N ALA A 8 -37.22 39.99 49.08
CA ALA A 8 -37.81 39.79 47.76
C ALA A 8 -36.80 40.02 46.61
N VAL A 9 -35.97 41.07 46.71
CA VAL A 9 -34.92 41.37 45.73
C VAL A 9 -33.85 40.28 45.71
N LEU A 10 -33.41 39.82 46.88
CA LEU A 10 -32.43 38.74 46.98
C LEU A 10 -32.96 37.42 46.40
N LEU A 11 -34.22 37.08 46.67
CA LEU A 11 -34.85 35.88 46.14
C LEU A 11 -35.04 35.95 44.62
N ALA A 12 -35.41 37.12 44.09
CA ALA A 12 -35.56 37.33 42.65
C ALA A 12 -34.21 37.32 41.89
N ALA A 13 -33.12 37.71 42.55
CA ALA A 13 -31.79 37.76 41.94
C ALA A 13 -31.03 36.41 41.99
N ALA A 14 -31.41 35.49 42.88
CA ALA A 14 -30.78 34.18 43.04
C ALA A 14 -30.63 33.35 41.74
N PRO A 15 -31.62 33.24 40.83
CA PRO A 15 -31.49 32.41 39.63
C PRO A 15 -30.55 32.97 38.56
N LEU A 16 -30.13 34.23 38.65
CA LEU A 16 -29.22 34.85 37.67
C LEU A 16 -27.78 34.33 37.78
N ALA A 17 -27.42 33.69 38.91
CA ALA A 17 -26.07 33.18 39.16
C ALA A 17 -25.78 31.85 38.44
N ASP A 18 -26.80 31.10 38.00
CA ASP A 18 -26.63 29.74 37.46
C ASP A 18 -26.23 29.71 35.97
N ALA A 19 -26.33 30.85 35.26
CA ALA A 19 -26.07 30.93 33.83
C ALA A 19 -24.59 31.05 33.45
N ALA A 20 -23.69 31.33 34.40
CA ALA A 20 -22.27 31.54 34.11
C ALA A 20 -21.47 30.24 33.89
N GLY A 21 -22.03 29.07 34.28
CA GLY A 21 -21.35 27.77 34.21
C GLY A 21 -21.78 26.88 33.05
N GLN A 22 -22.88 27.19 32.37
CA GLN A 22 -23.33 26.38 31.23
C GLN A 22 -22.48 26.70 30.00
N GLN A 23 -21.42 25.93 29.80
CA GLN A 23 -20.71 25.94 28.52
C GLN A 23 -21.71 25.57 27.41
N GLN A 24 -21.88 26.47 26.42
CA GLN A 24 -22.68 26.17 25.24
C GLN A 24 -22.10 24.94 24.55
N ARG A 25 -22.83 23.83 24.60
CA ARG A 25 -22.41 22.60 23.94
C ARG A 25 -22.38 22.87 22.42
N PRO A 26 -21.29 22.54 21.72
CA PRO A 26 -21.23 22.68 20.27
C PRO A 26 -22.41 21.93 19.64
N LEU A 27 -23.19 22.63 18.81
CA LEU A 27 -24.31 22.04 18.07
C LEU A 27 -23.83 21.20 16.87
N THR A 28 -22.54 21.28 16.54
CA THR A 28 -21.92 20.52 15.47
C THR A 28 -21.64 19.09 15.92
N PRO A 29 -22.05 18.06 15.16
CA PRO A 29 -21.65 16.68 15.40
C PRO A 29 -20.12 16.57 15.44
N VAL A 30 -19.60 15.88 16.45
CA VAL A 30 -18.16 15.57 16.55
C VAL A 30 -17.83 14.51 15.49
N PRO A 31 -16.69 14.63 14.76
CA PRO A 31 -16.24 13.58 13.87
C PRO A 31 -16.23 12.21 14.58
N GLY A 32 -16.93 11.22 14.03
CA GLY A 32 -17.05 9.89 14.63
C GLY A 32 -18.19 9.71 15.65
N ALA A 33 -19.05 10.71 15.86
CA ALA A 33 -20.27 10.54 16.66
C ALA A 33 -21.20 9.47 16.04
N PRO A 34 -21.97 8.72 16.84
CA PRO A 34 -22.93 7.74 16.33
C PRO A 34 -23.86 8.36 15.28
N GLY A 35 -23.98 7.74 14.11
CA GLY A 35 -24.76 8.27 12.98
C GLY A 35 -24.03 9.28 12.08
N THR A 36 -22.76 9.63 12.37
CA THR A 36 -21.92 10.34 11.40
C THR A 36 -21.40 9.37 10.35
N PRO A 37 -21.46 9.71 9.04
CA PRO A 37 -20.91 8.84 8.01
C PRO A 37 -19.40 8.66 8.20
N THR A 38 -18.95 7.41 8.35
CA THR A 38 -17.53 7.09 8.26
C THR A 38 -17.03 7.50 6.88
N PRO A 39 -15.89 8.19 6.75
CA PRO A 39 -15.31 8.50 5.44
C PRO A 39 -15.19 7.23 4.61
N THR A 40 -15.71 7.25 3.38
CA THR A 40 -15.56 6.13 2.45
C THR A 40 -14.07 5.87 2.23
N PRO A 41 -13.62 4.60 2.17
CA PRO A 41 -12.22 4.29 1.91
C PRO A 41 -11.74 4.94 0.62
N TYR A 42 -10.46 5.32 0.59
CA TYR A 42 -9.79 5.71 -0.65
C TYR A 42 -9.87 4.59 -1.70
N PRO A 43 -9.83 4.93 -3.00
CA PRO A 43 -9.77 3.91 -4.04
C PRO A 43 -8.60 2.96 -3.78
N GLN A 44 -8.88 1.66 -3.75
CA GLN A 44 -7.85 0.62 -3.67
C GLN A 44 -7.09 0.62 -4.99
N ILE A 45 -5.89 1.20 -4.99
CA ILE A 45 -4.99 1.13 -6.14
C ILE A 45 -4.42 -0.29 -6.15
N THR A 46 -4.85 -1.13 -7.09
CA THR A 46 -4.19 -2.42 -7.32
C THR A 46 -2.79 -2.13 -7.88
N PRO A 47 -1.70 -2.56 -7.21
CA PRO A 47 -0.36 -2.42 -7.76
C PRO A 47 -0.28 -3.14 -9.10
N SER A 48 0.44 -2.59 -10.08
CA SER A 48 0.69 -3.30 -11.34
C SER A 48 1.33 -4.65 -11.05
N THR A 49 0.70 -5.72 -11.53
CA THR A 49 1.23 -7.07 -11.42
C THR A 49 2.58 -7.14 -12.15
N PRO A 50 3.62 -7.75 -11.54
CA PRO A 50 4.86 -8.00 -12.24
C PRO A 50 4.61 -8.75 -13.56
N PRO A 51 5.35 -8.44 -14.64
CA PRO A 51 5.19 -9.12 -15.91
C PRO A 51 5.40 -10.62 -15.73
N LYS A 52 4.56 -11.42 -16.40
CA LYS A 52 4.63 -12.87 -16.29
C LYS A 52 5.97 -13.35 -16.84
N ALA A 53 6.63 -14.21 -16.09
CA ALA A 53 7.87 -14.85 -16.50
C ALA A 53 7.76 -15.48 -17.90
N GLY A 54 8.85 -15.40 -18.66
CA GLY A 54 8.92 -15.89 -20.03
C GLY A 54 8.45 -17.34 -20.17
N ALA A 55 7.82 -17.66 -21.30
CA ALA A 55 7.27 -18.98 -21.63
C ALA A 55 6.12 -19.49 -20.74
N ASN A 56 5.47 -18.63 -19.95
CA ASN A 56 4.28 -19.01 -19.16
C ASN A 56 4.51 -20.15 -18.15
N ARG A 57 5.76 -20.50 -17.84
CA ARG A 57 6.12 -21.59 -16.92
C ARG A 57 6.37 -21.03 -15.50
N PRO A 58 5.83 -21.66 -14.44
CA PRO A 58 6.17 -21.28 -13.08
C PRO A 58 7.68 -21.44 -12.86
N GLY A 59 8.32 -20.39 -12.32
CA GLY A 59 9.76 -20.37 -12.05
C GLY A 59 10.66 -19.99 -13.23
N ALA A 60 10.10 -19.66 -14.40
CA ALA A 60 10.90 -19.13 -15.50
C ALA A 60 11.45 -17.72 -15.17
N PRO A 61 12.58 -17.31 -15.78
CA PRO A 61 13.09 -15.95 -15.63
C PRO A 61 12.12 -14.92 -16.25
N LEU A 62 12.09 -13.72 -15.66
CA LEU A 62 11.28 -12.60 -16.15
C LEU A 62 11.70 -12.13 -17.54
N LEU A 63 12.95 -12.36 -17.90
CA LEU A 63 13.55 -11.90 -19.14
C LEU A 63 13.92 -13.09 -20.03
N PRO A 64 13.77 -12.97 -21.36
CA PRO A 64 14.32 -13.95 -22.29
C PRO A 64 15.84 -14.02 -22.17
N ALA A 65 16.41 -15.16 -22.60
CA ALA A 65 17.86 -15.32 -22.66
C ALA A 65 18.48 -14.25 -23.56
N MET A 66 19.48 -13.54 -23.05
CA MET A 66 20.24 -12.56 -23.81
C MET A 66 21.18 -13.28 -24.79
N PRO A 67 21.24 -12.88 -26.07
CA PRO A 67 22.21 -13.44 -27.01
C PRO A 67 23.62 -13.04 -26.58
N VAL A 68 24.40 -14.01 -26.13
CA VAL A 68 25.84 -13.85 -25.87
C VAL A 68 26.63 -14.35 -27.08
N PRO A 69 27.67 -13.63 -27.54
CA PRO A 69 28.57 -14.14 -28.56
C PRO A 69 29.19 -15.46 -28.09
N GLY A 70 29.13 -16.49 -28.93
CA GLY A 70 29.78 -17.77 -28.65
C GLY A 70 31.31 -17.63 -28.65
N PRO A 71 32.03 -18.56 -27.99
CA PRO A 71 33.49 -18.60 -28.07
C PRO A 71 33.96 -18.79 -29.52
N PRO A 72 35.15 -18.27 -29.90
CA PRO A 72 35.70 -18.45 -31.23
C PRO A 72 35.76 -19.92 -31.63
N LYS A 73 35.23 -20.24 -32.82
CA LYS A 73 35.17 -21.63 -33.34
C LYS A 73 36.54 -22.26 -33.55
N ASP A 74 37.58 -21.44 -33.65
CA ASP A 74 38.94 -21.86 -33.95
C ASP A 74 39.76 -22.20 -32.69
N GLN A 75 39.20 -21.96 -31.50
CA GLN A 75 39.86 -22.32 -30.26
C GLN A 75 39.51 -23.76 -29.88
N PRO A 76 40.50 -24.67 -29.73
CA PRO A 76 40.22 -25.99 -29.20
C PRO A 76 39.65 -25.84 -27.79
N LEU A 77 38.51 -26.50 -27.54
CA LEU A 77 37.92 -26.57 -26.22
C LEU A 77 38.98 -27.14 -25.25
N PRO A 78 39.34 -26.43 -24.17
CA PRO A 78 40.30 -26.94 -23.19
C PRO A 78 39.86 -28.33 -22.71
N GLY A 79 40.64 -29.36 -23.02
CA GLY A 79 40.38 -30.75 -22.64
C GLY A 79 39.70 -31.65 -23.68
N LEU A 80 39.35 -31.15 -24.88
CA LEU A 80 38.80 -31.98 -25.97
C LEU A 80 39.76 -31.99 -27.17
N GLN A 81 40.65 -32.98 -27.23
CA GLN A 81 41.49 -33.20 -28.41
C GLN A 81 40.63 -33.79 -29.55
N PRO A 82 40.74 -33.30 -30.80
CA PRO A 82 40.03 -33.88 -31.93
C PRO A 82 40.41 -35.35 -32.14
N ALA A 83 39.41 -36.22 -32.30
CA ALA A 83 39.63 -37.63 -32.60
C ALA A 83 40.25 -37.81 -34.00
N PRO A 84 41.16 -38.79 -34.20
CA PRO A 84 41.77 -39.00 -35.50
C PRO A 84 40.73 -39.41 -36.55
N PRO A 85 40.92 -39.00 -37.82
CA PRO A 85 39.95 -39.26 -38.89
C PRO A 85 39.80 -40.75 -39.17
N LYS A 86 38.55 -41.21 -39.33
CA LYS A 86 38.20 -42.59 -39.67
C LYS A 86 38.64 -42.91 -41.10
N PRO A 87 39.35 -44.03 -41.36
CA PRO A 87 39.82 -44.36 -42.70
C PRO A 87 38.67 -44.65 -43.66
N ALA A 88 38.82 -44.20 -44.90
CA ALA A 88 37.85 -44.40 -45.97
C ALA A 88 37.75 -45.89 -46.37
N PRO A 89 36.55 -46.37 -46.74
CA PRO A 89 36.37 -47.76 -47.18
C PRO A 89 37.06 -47.97 -48.53
N LYS A 90 37.86 -49.04 -48.64
CA LYS A 90 38.41 -49.54 -49.91
C LYS A 90 37.26 -50.07 -50.76
N ALA A 91 37.19 -49.65 -52.02
CA ALA A 91 36.34 -50.25 -53.04
C ALA A 91 37.15 -51.37 -53.73
N ASP A 92 36.57 -52.56 -53.80
CA ASP A 92 37.06 -53.73 -54.55
C ASP A 92 36.90 -53.55 -56.07
#